data_AF-A0A4S5ENW5-F1
#
_entry.id   AF-A0A4S5ENW5-F1
#
_cell.length_a   1.000
_cell.length_b   1.000
_cell.length_c   1.000
_cell.angle_alpha   90.00
_cell.angle_beta   90.00
_cell.angle_gamma   90.00
#
_symmetry.space_group_name_H-M   'P 1'
#
loop_
_entity.id
_entity.type
_entity.pdbx_description
1 polymer ?
#
loop_
_entity_poly.entity_id
_entity_poly.type
_entity_poly.pdbx_seq_one_letter_code
_entity_poly.pdbx_strand_id
1 'polypeptide(L)'
;MPSRPDGPPPGPGGDRYWLARAVELGRRCPPSTTAFSVGAMIVAADGTLLADGYSRAQEPHDHAEEVALRRLAAGTDRAAVVDLAVATVYSSLEPCSARASRPRTCTELILAAGIGRVVFAWREPSLFVDCDGAERLSAAGVEVVELPALATDVRAVNSHLPLG
;
A
#
# COMPACT_ATOMS: atom_id res chain seq x y z
N MET A 1 -25.05 -15.34 -4.15
CA MET A 1 -23.81 -16.15 -4.24
C MET A 1 -22.65 -15.22 -3.94
N PRO A 2 -21.64 -15.62 -3.15
CA PRO A 2 -20.45 -14.78 -3.01
C PRO A 2 -19.83 -14.55 -4.39
N SER A 3 -19.40 -13.32 -4.66
CA SER A 3 -18.74 -12.95 -5.92
C SER A 3 -17.43 -13.73 -6.07
N ARG A 4 -17.04 -14.04 -7.31
CA ARG A 4 -15.72 -14.66 -7.59
C ARG A 4 -14.58 -13.72 -7.17
N PRO A 5 -13.43 -14.26 -6.72
CA PRO A 5 -12.27 -13.45 -6.39
C PRO A 5 -11.69 -12.75 -7.63
N ASP A 6 -11.05 -11.61 -7.41
CA ASP A 6 -10.53 -10.71 -8.45
C ASP A 6 -9.10 -11.09 -8.90
N GLY A 7 -8.44 -11.98 -8.15
CA GLY A 7 -7.12 -12.51 -8.44
C GLY A 7 -6.74 -13.70 -7.56
N PRO A 8 -5.47 -14.14 -7.58
CA PRO A 8 -5.00 -15.21 -6.71
C PRO A 8 -5.08 -14.79 -5.24
N PRO A 9 -5.26 -15.74 -4.30
CA PRO A 9 -5.19 -15.44 -2.88
C PRO A 9 -3.78 -14.93 -2.49
N PRO A 10 -3.66 -14.08 -1.46
CA PRO A 10 -2.37 -13.69 -0.87
C PRO A 10 -1.47 -14.89 -0.52
N GLY A 11 -0.15 -14.68 -0.55
CA GLY A 11 0.89 -15.71 -0.39
C GLY A 11 1.90 -15.68 -1.55
N PRO A 12 2.96 -16.51 -1.55
CA PRO A 12 4.13 -16.31 -2.42
C PRO A 12 3.85 -16.07 -3.91
N GLY A 13 2.88 -16.79 -4.49
CA GLY A 13 2.47 -16.62 -5.88
C GLY A 13 1.51 -15.44 -6.12
N GLY A 14 0.62 -15.17 -5.17
CA GLY A 14 -0.34 -14.06 -5.24
C GLY A 14 0.29 -12.71 -4.91
N ASP A 15 1.30 -12.69 -4.04
CA ASP A 15 1.94 -11.46 -3.58
C ASP A 15 2.60 -10.71 -4.72
N ARG A 16 3.34 -11.45 -5.57
CA ARG A 16 3.96 -10.87 -6.76
C ARG A 16 2.92 -10.29 -7.73
N TYR A 17 1.77 -10.95 -7.88
CA TYR A 17 0.69 -10.48 -8.75
C TYR A 17 0.09 -9.17 -8.23
N TRP A 18 -0.31 -9.13 -6.96
CA TRP A 18 -0.95 -7.94 -6.38
C TRP A 18 0.02 -6.77 -6.23
N LEU A 19 1.25 -7.04 -5.79
CA LEU A 19 2.26 -5.99 -5.66
C LEU A 19 2.63 -5.40 -7.03
N ALA A 20 2.76 -6.20 -8.08
CA ALA A 20 2.99 -5.67 -9.43
C ALA A 20 1.84 -4.75 -9.90
N ARG A 21 0.59 -5.09 -9.55
CA ARG A 21 -0.56 -4.22 -9.82
C ARG A 21 -0.53 -2.92 -9.00
N ALA A 22 -0.07 -2.98 -7.75
CA ALA A 22 0.14 -1.79 -6.93
C ALA A 22 1.23 -0.88 -7.53
N VAL A 23 2.33 -1.44 -8.05
CA VAL A 23 3.36 -0.67 -8.78
C VAL A 23 2.78 0.02 -10.01
N GLU A 24 2.01 -0.72 -10.83
CA GLU A 24 1.38 -0.15 -12.02
C GLU A 24 0.36 0.94 -11.67
N LEU A 25 -0.37 0.78 -10.56
CA LEU A 25 -1.31 1.78 -10.07
C LEU A 25 -0.59 3.10 -9.72
N GLY A 26 0.65 3.04 -9.22
CA GLY A 26 1.50 4.22 -8.96
C GLY A 26 1.81 5.06 -10.21
N ARG A 27 1.74 4.49 -11.43
CA ARG A 27 1.91 5.26 -12.68
C ARG A 27 0.79 6.26 -12.93
N ARG A 28 -0.34 6.14 -12.23
CA ARG A 28 -1.49 7.06 -12.35
C ARG A 28 -1.35 8.31 -11.49
N CYS A 29 -0.33 8.38 -10.64
CA CYS A 29 -0.12 9.52 -9.78
C CYS A 29 0.08 10.81 -10.59
N PRO A 30 -0.62 11.90 -10.23
CA PRO A 30 -0.24 13.23 -10.70
C PRO A 30 1.24 13.52 -10.44
N PRO A 31 1.92 14.26 -11.33
CA PRO A 31 3.33 14.62 -11.16
C PRO A 31 3.61 15.33 -9.84
N SER A 32 4.77 15.08 -9.25
CA SER A 32 5.28 15.80 -8.07
C SER A 32 6.80 15.80 -8.08
N THR A 33 7.42 16.84 -7.53
CA THR A 33 8.88 16.88 -7.30
C THR A 33 9.24 16.71 -5.82
N THR A 34 8.23 16.55 -4.95
CA THR A 34 8.37 16.58 -3.50
C THR A 34 7.70 15.39 -2.80
N ALA A 35 7.21 14.42 -3.57
CA ALA A 35 6.56 13.23 -3.03
C ALA A 35 6.67 12.05 -4.00
N PHE A 36 6.83 10.85 -3.45
CA PHE A 36 6.80 9.61 -4.22
C PHE A 36 5.43 9.36 -4.87
N SER A 37 5.47 8.71 -6.02
CA SER A 37 4.34 8.10 -6.70
C SER A 37 4.23 6.65 -6.24
N VAL A 38 3.20 6.38 -5.42
CA VAL A 38 2.96 5.10 -4.77
C VAL A 38 1.57 4.62 -5.18
N GLY A 39 1.44 3.32 -5.42
CA GLY A 39 0.14 2.65 -5.48
C GLY A 39 0.00 1.64 -4.36
N ALA A 40 -1.24 1.44 -3.90
CA ALA A 40 -1.58 0.52 -2.84
C ALA A 40 -2.88 -0.24 -3.14
N MET A 41 -2.98 -1.49 -2.69
CA MET A 41 -4.15 -2.35 -2.83
C MET A 41 -4.45 -3.06 -1.51
N ILE A 42 -5.72 -3.24 -1.17
CA ILE A 42 -6.19 -3.99 0.01
C ILE A 42 -6.97 -5.20 -0.49
N VAL A 43 -6.49 -6.40 -0.15
CA VAL A 43 -6.97 -7.66 -0.71
C VAL A 43 -7.35 -8.60 0.43
N ALA A 44 -8.52 -9.23 0.32
CA ALA A 44 -8.97 -10.26 1.27
C ALA A 44 -8.22 -11.59 1.08
N ALA A 45 -8.31 -12.47 2.07
CA ALA A 45 -7.64 -13.77 2.06
C ALA A 45 -8.02 -14.68 0.87
N ASP A 46 -9.20 -14.50 0.28
CA ASP A 46 -9.67 -15.26 -0.88
C ASP A 46 -9.20 -14.70 -2.23
N GLY A 47 -8.51 -13.55 -2.25
CA GLY A 47 -8.11 -12.86 -3.48
C GLY A 47 -9.15 -11.85 -4.00
N THR A 48 -10.17 -11.51 -3.21
CA THR A 48 -11.06 -10.37 -3.47
C THR A 48 -10.32 -9.05 -3.28
N LEU A 49 -10.37 -8.16 -4.27
CA LEU A 49 -9.89 -6.78 -4.12
C LEU A 49 -10.94 -5.96 -3.36
N LEU A 50 -10.58 -5.44 -2.20
CA LEU A 50 -11.49 -4.64 -1.35
C LEU A 50 -11.43 -3.15 -1.69
N ALA A 51 -10.22 -2.64 -1.88
CA ALA A 51 -9.99 -1.24 -2.26
C ALA A 51 -8.60 -1.07 -2.86
N ASP A 52 -8.42 0.02 -3.60
CA ASP A 52 -7.13 0.46 -4.12
C ASP A 52 -6.98 1.98 -4.00
N GLY A 53 -5.74 2.45 -4.04
CA GLY A 53 -5.40 3.87 -3.98
C GLY A 53 -4.03 4.16 -4.60
N TYR A 54 -3.84 5.40 -5.03
CA TYR A 54 -2.54 5.90 -5.45
C TYR A 54 -2.33 7.31 -4.89
N SER A 55 -1.06 7.70 -4.74
CA SER A 55 -0.72 9.02 -4.22
C SER A 55 -1.37 10.12 -5.06
N ARG A 56 -1.90 11.14 -4.38
CA ARG A 56 -2.52 12.32 -5.01
C ARG A 56 -3.75 12.02 -5.87
N ALA A 57 -4.46 10.92 -5.60
CA ALA A 57 -5.66 10.55 -6.35
C ALA A 57 -6.86 11.49 -6.12
N GLN A 58 -7.01 12.04 -4.90
CA GLN A 58 -8.12 12.92 -4.55
C GLN A 58 -7.61 14.29 -4.08
N GLU A 59 -6.56 14.31 -3.26
CA GLU A 59 -5.96 15.53 -2.70
C GLU A 59 -4.43 15.58 -2.91
N PRO A 60 -3.80 16.76 -3.01
CA PRO A 60 -2.36 16.92 -3.29
C PRO A 60 -1.39 16.23 -2.32
N HIS A 61 -1.86 15.84 -1.13
CA HIS A 61 -1.05 15.25 -0.06
C HIS A 61 -1.46 13.81 0.29
N ASP A 62 -2.34 13.22 -0.51
CA ASP A 62 -2.78 11.84 -0.32
C ASP A 62 -1.62 10.87 -0.53
N HIS A 63 -1.45 9.96 0.43
CA HIS A 63 -0.66 8.74 0.27
C HIS A 63 -1.58 7.62 -0.25
N ALA A 64 -0.98 6.63 -0.92
CA ALA A 64 -1.73 5.56 -1.57
C ALA A 64 -2.51 4.71 -0.56
N GLU A 65 -1.91 4.35 0.56
CA GLU A 65 -2.53 3.54 1.62
C GLU A 65 -3.67 4.30 2.28
N GLU A 66 -3.50 5.60 2.50
CA GLU A 66 -4.55 6.48 3.04
C GLU A 66 -5.78 6.49 2.12
N VAL A 67 -5.57 6.64 0.81
CA VAL A 67 -6.66 6.60 -0.19
C VAL A 67 -7.33 5.24 -0.22
N ALA A 68 -6.56 4.16 -0.21
CA ALA A 68 -7.10 2.80 -0.25
C ALA A 68 -7.95 2.50 1.00
N LEU A 69 -7.48 2.87 2.20
CA LEU A 69 -8.22 2.71 3.46
C LEU A 69 -9.46 3.60 3.52
N ARG A 70 -9.38 4.84 3.04
CA ARG A 70 -10.55 5.75 2.97
C ARG A 70 -11.62 5.17 2.05
N ARG A 71 -11.23 4.62 0.89
CA ARG A 71 -12.14 3.94 -0.05
C ARG A 71 -12.70 2.65 0.51
N LEU A 72 -11.90 1.88 1.27
CA LEU A 72 -12.36 0.70 1.99
C LEU A 72 -13.47 1.07 2.99
N ALA A 73 -13.24 2.12 3.80
CA ALA A 73 -14.22 2.60 4.78
C ALA A 73 -15.50 3.18 4.14
N ALA A 74 -15.39 3.74 2.93
CA ALA A 74 -16.53 4.20 2.14
C ALA A 74 -17.16 3.08 1.28
N GLY A 75 -16.58 1.88 1.28
CA GLY A 75 -16.84 0.81 0.33
C GLY A 75 -18.13 0.01 0.56
N THR A 76 -18.42 -0.83 -0.43
CA THR A 76 -19.65 -1.65 -0.58
C THR A 76 -19.76 -2.83 0.40
N ASP A 77 -20.88 -3.55 0.38
CA ASP A 77 -21.15 -4.81 1.12
C ASP A 77 -19.98 -5.80 1.16
N ARG A 78 -19.14 -5.88 0.12
CA ARG A 78 -17.97 -6.78 0.09
C ARG A 78 -16.97 -6.48 1.21
N ALA A 79 -16.73 -5.21 1.54
CA ALA A 79 -15.81 -4.82 2.61
C ALA A 79 -16.42 -5.01 4.00
N ALA A 80 -17.75 -4.88 4.12
CA ALA A 80 -18.46 -4.95 5.39
C ALA A 80 -18.45 -6.35 6.05
N VAL A 81 -18.16 -7.40 5.28
CA VAL A 81 -18.17 -8.80 5.74
C VAL A 81 -16.78 -9.44 5.82
N VAL A 82 -15.72 -8.66 5.60
CA VAL A 82 -14.34 -9.18 5.58
C VAL A 82 -13.64 -8.87 6.90
N ASP A 83 -13.06 -9.91 7.49
CA ASP A 83 -12.13 -9.76 8.61
C ASP A 83 -10.81 -9.18 8.09
N LEU A 84 -10.51 -7.93 8.47
CA LEU A 84 -9.29 -7.25 8.06
C LEU A 84 -8.04 -7.83 8.72
N ALA A 85 -8.18 -8.58 9.83
CA ALA A 85 -7.05 -9.25 10.48
C ALA A 85 -6.41 -10.34 9.59
N VAL A 86 -7.11 -10.81 8.56
CA VAL A 86 -6.57 -11.74 7.55
C VAL A 86 -6.43 -11.10 6.16
N ALA A 87 -6.67 -9.79 6.04
CA ALA A 87 -6.46 -9.05 4.80
C ALA A 87 -4.99 -8.63 4.64
N THR A 88 -4.62 -8.36 3.39
CA THR A 88 -3.27 -7.92 3.01
C THR A 88 -3.30 -6.55 2.34
N VAL A 89 -2.45 -5.63 2.79
CA VAL A 89 -2.11 -4.41 2.07
C VAL A 89 -0.87 -4.67 1.21
N TYR A 90 -0.97 -4.39 -0.09
CA TYR A 90 0.18 -4.35 -1.00
C TYR A 90 0.49 -2.89 -1.30
N SER A 91 1.66 -2.40 -0.89
CA SER A 91 2.11 -1.04 -1.19
C SER A 91 3.38 -1.07 -2.03
N SER A 92 3.45 -0.28 -3.10
CA SER A 92 4.65 -0.26 -3.95
C SER A 92 5.91 0.23 -3.22
N LEU A 93 5.74 1.09 -2.22
CA LEU A 93 6.79 1.62 -1.35
C LEU A 93 6.47 1.24 0.10
N GLU A 94 7.48 1.23 0.97
CA GLU A 94 7.27 1.09 2.41
C GLU A 94 6.25 2.10 2.94
N PRO A 95 5.24 1.67 3.72
CA PRO A 95 4.30 2.59 4.33
C PRO A 95 5.00 3.56 5.27
N CYS A 96 4.79 4.86 5.08
CA CYS A 96 5.52 5.86 5.86
C CYS A 96 5.27 5.72 7.38
N SER A 97 6.30 6.04 8.16
CA SER A 97 6.25 6.14 9.63
C SER A 97 6.44 7.57 10.15
N ALA A 98 6.68 8.50 9.24
CA ALA A 98 6.74 9.94 9.47
C ALA A 98 6.18 10.67 8.23
N ARG A 99 5.49 11.79 8.44
CA ARG A 99 5.07 12.73 7.39
C ARG A 99 4.74 14.08 7.99
N ALA A 100 5.03 15.16 7.27
CA ALA A 100 4.63 16.51 7.67
C ALA A 100 3.21 16.88 7.20
N SER A 101 2.70 16.16 6.20
CA SER A 101 1.48 16.56 5.48
C SER A 101 0.17 16.27 6.23
N ARG A 102 0.17 15.36 7.21
CA ARG A 102 -0.98 14.99 8.05
C ARG A 102 -0.52 14.48 9.41
N PRO A 103 -1.39 14.49 10.44
CA PRO A 103 -1.03 14.02 11.78
C PRO A 103 -0.87 12.49 11.91
N ARG A 104 -1.51 11.69 11.04
CA ARG A 104 -1.40 10.22 11.07
C ARG A 104 -0.62 9.71 9.87
N THR A 105 0.32 8.82 10.15
CA THR A 105 1.18 8.10 9.19
C THR A 105 0.44 6.94 8.54
N CYS A 106 0.92 6.46 7.39
CA CYS A 106 0.32 5.27 6.76
C CYS A 106 0.43 4.04 7.66
N THR A 107 1.55 3.89 8.37
CA THR A 107 1.74 2.85 9.38
C THR A 107 0.64 2.88 10.46
N GLU A 108 0.38 4.04 11.07
CA GLU A 108 -0.68 4.17 12.09
C GLU A 108 -2.07 3.90 11.52
N LEU A 109 -2.34 4.31 10.27
CA LEU A 109 -3.62 4.06 9.62
C LEU A 109 -3.85 2.57 9.36
N ILE A 110 -2.82 1.84 8.91
CA ILE A 110 -2.88 0.38 8.69
C ILE A 110 -3.15 -0.34 10.02
N LEU A 111 -2.43 0.03 11.08
CA LEU A 111 -2.63 -0.54 12.42
C LEU A 111 -4.03 -0.27 12.96
N ALA A 112 -4.52 0.97 12.82
CA ALA A 112 -5.86 1.34 13.25
C ALA A 112 -6.97 0.61 12.48
N ALA A 113 -6.71 0.20 11.23
CA ALA A 113 -7.63 -0.59 10.43
C ALA A 113 -7.63 -2.09 10.80
N GLY A 114 -6.66 -2.55 11.60
CA GLY A 114 -6.55 -3.95 12.00
C GLY A 114 -6.09 -4.87 10.86
N ILE A 115 -5.34 -4.35 9.89
CA ILE A 115 -4.77 -5.16 8.80
C ILE A 115 -3.69 -6.09 9.36
N GLY A 116 -3.81 -7.40 9.09
CA GLY A 116 -2.87 -8.40 9.61
C GLY A 116 -1.59 -8.57 8.80
N ARG A 117 -1.55 -8.11 7.54
CA ARG A 117 -0.42 -8.34 6.64
C ARG A 117 -0.12 -7.18 5.70
N VAL A 118 1.16 -6.86 5.53
CA VAL A 118 1.65 -5.83 4.60
C VAL A 118 2.76 -6.41 3.73
N VAL A 119 2.68 -6.16 2.42
CA VAL A 119 3.70 -6.54 1.45
C VAL A 119 4.13 -5.32 0.66
N PHE A 120 5.44 -5.09 0.54
CA PHE A 120 5.94 -3.96 -0.25
C PHE A 120 7.22 -4.26 -1.01
N ALA A 121 7.50 -3.47 -2.05
CA ALA A 121 8.58 -3.74 -2.99
C ALA A 121 9.87 -2.97 -2.68
N TRP A 122 9.77 -1.72 -2.22
CA TRP A 122 10.93 -0.86 -2.03
C TRP A 122 10.85 -0.12 -0.70
N ARG A 123 11.90 -0.24 0.12
CA ARG A 123 12.07 0.60 1.31
C ARG A 123 12.20 2.06 0.91
N GLU A 124 11.56 2.95 1.66
CA GLU A 124 11.60 4.39 1.36
C GLU A 124 13.05 4.87 1.50
N PRO A 125 13.68 5.40 0.45
CA PRO A 125 15.03 5.95 0.59
C PRO A 125 14.97 7.24 1.42
N SER A 126 16.05 7.56 2.14
CA SER A 126 16.20 8.80 2.93
C SER A 126 16.31 10.05 2.04
N LEU A 127 15.27 10.33 1.25
CA LEU A 127 15.13 11.52 0.41
C LEU A 127 14.23 12.56 1.07
N PHE A 128 13.13 12.13 1.69
CA PHE A 128 12.16 13.02 2.33
C PHE A 128 12.02 12.78 3.84
N VAL A 129 12.11 11.52 4.28
CA VAL A 129 12.06 11.12 5.70
C VAL A 129 12.94 9.90 5.95
N ASP A 130 13.38 9.71 7.18
CA ASP A 130 13.92 8.43 7.66
C ASP A 130 12.73 7.54 8.07
N CYS A 131 12.46 6.50 7.28
CA CYS A 131 11.33 5.61 7.47
C CYS A 131 11.72 4.36 8.28
N ASP A 132 10.86 4.00 9.22
CA ASP A 132 10.92 2.78 10.07
C ASP A 132 9.54 2.08 10.10
N GLY A 133 8.80 2.17 9.00
CA GLY A 133 7.41 1.70 8.90
C GLY A 133 7.30 0.19 8.98
N ALA A 134 8.17 -0.53 8.27
CA ALA A 134 8.22 -1.99 8.31
C ALA A 134 8.47 -2.51 9.73
N GLU A 135 9.36 -1.86 10.47
CA GLU A 135 9.73 -2.22 11.84
C GLU A 135 8.57 -1.97 12.80
N ARG A 136 7.89 -0.82 12.70
CA ARG A 136 6.74 -0.49 13.55
C ARG A 136 5.55 -1.41 13.32
N LEU A 137 5.27 -1.75 12.06
CA LEU A 137 4.23 -2.73 11.71
C LEU A 137 4.54 -4.11 12.30
N SER A 138 5.77 -4.58 12.09
CA SER A 138 6.23 -5.88 12.61
C SER A 138 6.16 -5.94 14.15
N ALA A 139 6.60 -4.88 14.83
CA ALA A 139 6.56 -4.80 16.30
C ALA A 139 5.13 -4.82 16.86
N ALA A 140 4.14 -4.37 16.08
CA ALA A 140 2.73 -4.42 16.44
C ALA A 140 2.03 -5.74 16.04
N GLY A 141 2.77 -6.72 15.50
CA GLY A 141 2.24 -8.04 15.15
C GLY A 141 1.68 -8.17 13.74
N VAL A 142 1.89 -7.19 12.87
CA VAL A 142 1.56 -7.29 11.44
C VAL A 142 2.62 -8.15 10.74
N GLU A 143 2.21 -9.12 9.93
CA GLU A 143 3.15 -9.84 9.07
C GLU A 143 3.64 -8.90 7.97
N VAL A 144 4.96 -8.68 7.91
CA VAL A 144 5.58 -7.81 6.90
C VAL A 144 6.41 -8.66 5.93
N VAL A 145 6.14 -8.53 4.62
CA VAL A 145 6.89 -9.20 3.56
C VAL A 145 7.50 -8.18 2.60
N GLU A 146 8.82 -8.23 2.46
CA GLU A 146 9.55 -7.43 1.49
C GLU A 146 9.77 -8.23 0.20
N LEU A 147 9.39 -7.64 -0.94
CA LEU A 147 9.60 -8.22 -2.27
C LEU A 147 10.48 -7.30 -3.13
N PRO A 148 11.79 -7.22 -2.82
CA PRO A 148 12.73 -6.32 -3.50
C PRO A 148 12.90 -6.62 -5.00
N ALA A 149 12.45 -7.79 -5.46
CA ALA A 149 12.44 -8.16 -6.87
C ALA A 149 11.62 -7.19 -7.76
N LEU A 150 10.66 -6.45 -7.18
CA LEU A 150 9.87 -5.43 -7.90
C LEU A 150 10.39 -4.00 -7.65
N ALA A 151 11.41 -3.79 -6.81
CA ALA A 151 11.89 -2.45 -6.44
C ALA A 151 12.37 -1.64 -7.65
N THR A 152 12.93 -2.30 -8.67
CA THR A 152 13.36 -1.63 -9.91
C THR A 152 12.19 -0.99 -10.66
N ASP A 153 11.04 -1.65 -10.69
CA ASP A 153 9.84 -1.10 -11.33
C ASP A 153 9.30 0.10 -10.54
N VAL A 154 9.34 0.04 -9.20
CA VAL A 154 8.95 1.17 -8.33
C VAL A 154 9.86 2.37 -8.55
N ARG A 155 11.17 2.15 -8.65
CA ARG A 155 12.14 3.21 -8.97
C ARG A 155 11.89 3.81 -10.35
N ALA A 156 11.51 3.00 -11.34
CA ALA A 156 11.14 3.48 -12.67
C ALA A 156 9.87 4.35 -12.65
N VAL A 157 8.88 4.05 -11.80
CA VAL A 157 7.73 4.94 -11.57
C VAL A 157 8.16 6.28 -10.94
N ASN A 158 9.18 6.24 -10.09
CA ASN A 158 9.69 7.39 -9.34
C ASN A 158 10.91 8.09 -9.97
N SER A 159 11.24 7.79 -11.24
CA SER A 159 12.43 8.34 -11.92
C SER A 159 12.38 9.85 -12.18
N HIS A 160 11.25 10.48 -11.89
CA HIS A 160 11.06 11.93 -11.94
C HIS A 160 11.63 12.65 -10.69
N LEU A 161 11.98 11.89 -9.65
CA LEU A 161 12.65 12.39 -8.46
C LEU A 161 14.18 12.20 -8.57
N PRO A 162 14.99 13.06 -7.92
CA PRO A 162 16.42 12.88 -7.83
C PRO A 162 16.74 11.77 -6.81
N LEU A 163 16.43 10.53 -7.18
CA LEU A 163 16.81 9.34 -6.44
C LEU A 163 18.32 9.13 -6.69
N GLY A 164 19.15 9.53 -5.72
CA GLY A 164 20.61 9.46 -5.80
C GLY A 164 21.15 8.06 -6.14
#